data_AF-A0A2J6N0U1-F1
#
_entry.id   AF-A0A2J6N0U1-F1
#
_cell.length_a   1.000
_cell.length_b   1.000
_cell.length_c   1.000
_cell.angle_alpha   90.00
_cell.angle_beta   90.00
_cell.angle_gamma   90.00
#
_symmetry.space_group_name_H-M   'P 1'
#
loop_
_entity.id
_entity.type
_entity.pdbx_description
1 polymer ?
#
loop_
_entity_poly.entity_id
_entity_poly.type
_entity_poly.pdbx_seq_one_letter_code
_entity_poly.pdbx_strand_id
1 'polypeptide(L)'
;MPLKTTKTETAKALTLEWILHVKNYRLILDRNLCVGCQICALACPKEAVKVEKQPRVQGEKARRAKVDIDLNKCNFCGICDVLCPYGAIKVTVNGEHALSIVEKESFPQLIRDIKVDSSKCPVDCSECEEVCPLNLIKITRLTPDGKTVENLKSLTKKQKKTLKVHVDIDKEHCPCCRLCEVKCPEGVMQVRKFLQGRIVIHEEKCPEGCTDCLDVCPIKGALYFSEENKKVRVNELFCVYCGTCKIVCPVEEALELKRTRVFHTPIRSGAWNKVLERIASPIEMSKELKAKSSQKVLESVEKRFSWKSA
;
A
#
# COMPACT_ATOMS: atom_id res chain seq x y z
N MET A 1 5.69 15.92 30.43
CA MET A 1 4.98 16.84 29.51
C MET A 1 5.92 17.17 28.34
N PRO A 2 5.44 17.37 27.11
CA PRO A 2 6.26 17.93 26.03
C PRO A 2 7.04 19.16 26.48
N LEU A 3 8.29 19.28 26.03
CA LEU A 3 8.97 20.58 25.98
C LEU A 3 8.34 21.45 24.90
N LYS A 4 8.03 20.84 23.75
CA LYS A 4 7.42 21.51 22.60
C LYS A 4 6.59 20.52 21.80
N THR A 5 5.44 20.97 21.32
CA THR A 5 4.66 20.26 20.31
C THR A 5 4.43 21.19 19.13
N THR A 6 4.54 20.68 17.90
CA THR A 6 4.30 21.47 16.69
C THR A 6 3.47 20.68 15.69
N LYS A 7 2.61 21.40 14.96
CA LYS A 7 1.90 20.90 13.77
C LYS A 7 2.11 21.92 12.66
N THR A 8 2.74 21.50 11.58
CA THR A 8 3.04 22.35 10.43
C THR A 8 2.41 21.73 9.19
N GLU A 9 1.64 22.54 8.45
CA GLU A 9 1.00 22.12 7.21
C GLU A 9 1.55 22.91 6.04
N THR A 10 1.92 22.21 4.98
CA THR A 10 2.36 22.76 3.70
C THR A 10 1.54 22.13 2.58
N ALA A 11 1.67 22.64 1.36
CA ALA A 11 1.04 22.03 0.18
C ALA A 11 1.47 20.57 -0.05
N LYS A 12 2.72 20.22 0.31
CA LYS A 12 3.31 18.89 0.05
C LYS A 12 3.23 17.94 1.24
N ALA A 13 3.14 18.44 2.47
CA ALA A 13 3.21 17.59 3.65
C ALA A 13 2.49 18.17 4.87
N LEU A 14 2.04 17.28 5.76
CA LEU A 14 1.65 17.60 7.13
C LEU A 14 2.69 17.00 8.08
N THR A 15 3.30 17.80 8.94
CA THR A 15 4.30 17.37 9.92
C THR A 15 3.81 17.63 11.34
N LEU A 16 3.94 16.62 12.20
CA LEU A 16 3.70 16.69 13.64
C LEU A 16 5.03 16.41 14.35
N GLU A 17 5.32 17.15 15.41
CA GLU A 17 6.52 16.94 16.23
C GLU A 17 6.18 17.01 17.71
N TRP A 18 6.75 16.11 18.49
CA TRP A 18 6.67 16.08 19.94
C TRP A 18 8.08 15.93 20.53
N ILE A 19 8.60 17.05 21.04
CA ILE A 19 9.93 17.13 21.65
C ILE A 19 9.79 16.91 23.16
N LEU A 20 10.42 15.85 23.66
CA LEU A 20 10.62 15.54 25.08
C LEU A 20 12.09 15.80 25.47
N HIS A 21 12.40 15.69 26.76
CA HIS A 21 13.78 15.86 27.26
C HIS A 21 14.80 14.88 26.61
N VAL A 22 14.37 13.66 26.29
CA VAL A 22 15.27 12.58 25.80
C VAL A 22 14.87 12.06 24.41
N LYS A 23 13.64 12.34 23.98
CA LYS A 23 13.10 11.81 22.72
C LYS A 23 12.42 12.90 21.91
N ASN A 24 12.70 12.94 20.62
CA ASN A 24 11.95 13.71 19.64
C ASN A 24 11.14 12.76 18.76
N TYR A 25 9.82 12.81 18.86
CA TYR A 25 8.94 12.08 17.96
C TYR A 25 8.52 12.98 16.82
N ARG A 26 8.64 12.48 15.59
CA ARG A 26 8.21 13.19 14.39
C ARG A 26 7.34 12.29 13.54
N LEU A 27 6.24 12.83 13.02
CA LEU A 27 5.37 12.19 12.05
C LEU A 27 5.26 13.09 10.82
N ILE A 28 5.49 12.54 9.64
CA ILE A 28 5.33 13.23 8.36
C ILE A 28 4.30 12.47 7.53
N LEU A 29 3.28 13.16 7.04
CA LEU A 29 2.36 12.71 6.01
C LEU A 29 2.71 13.43 4.69
N ASP A 30 3.20 12.69 3.69
CA ASP A 30 3.44 13.19 2.33
C ASP A 30 2.11 13.21 1.54
N ARG A 31 1.69 14.40 1.12
CA ARG A 31 0.44 14.63 0.39
C ARG A 31 0.52 14.17 -1.07
N ASN A 32 1.71 14.04 -1.65
CA ASN A 32 1.89 13.55 -3.02
C ASN A 32 1.68 12.03 -3.09
N LEU A 33 2.08 11.32 -2.04
CA LEU A 33 1.89 9.87 -1.90
C LEU A 33 0.51 9.51 -1.33
N CYS A 34 -0.08 10.38 -0.51
CA CYS A 34 -1.37 10.11 0.11
C CYS A 34 -2.50 10.03 -0.92
N VAL A 35 -3.23 8.92 -0.90
CA VAL A 35 -4.39 8.71 -1.79
C VAL A 35 -5.74 8.86 -1.08
N GLY A 36 -5.77 9.25 0.21
CA GLY A 36 -7.02 9.43 0.95
C GLY A 36 -7.83 8.14 1.18
N CYS A 37 -7.17 7.00 1.36
CA CYS A 37 -7.81 5.67 1.43
C CYS A 37 -8.37 5.23 2.79
N GLN A 38 -8.26 6.07 3.83
CA GLN A 38 -8.79 5.85 5.20
C GLN A 38 -8.19 4.70 6.03
N ILE A 39 -7.29 3.87 5.50
CA ILE A 39 -6.69 2.76 6.27
C ILE A 39 -6.03 3.25 7.58
N CYS A 40 -5.29 4.36 7.53
CA CYS A 40 -4.66 4.96 8.72
C CYS A 40 -5.68 5.43 9.77
N ALA A 41 -6.85 5.93 9.35
CA ALA A 41 -7.90 6.36 10.25
C ALA A 41 -8.60 5.17 10.91
N LEU A 42 -8.94 4.14 10.14
CA LEU A 42 -9.53 2.90 10.66
C LEU A 42 -8.59 2.20 11.65
N ALA A 43 -7.28 2.23 11.39
CA ALA A 43 -6.28 1.58 12.23
C ALA A 43 -5.88 2.37 13.48
N CYS A 44 -6.16 3.68 13.54
CA CYS A 44 -5.70 4.52 14.65
C CYS A 44 -6.44 4.18 15.95
N PRO A 45 -5.77 3.68 17.00
CA PRO A 45 -6.44 3.34 18.26
C PRO A 45 -6.87 4.58 19.07
N LYS A 46 -6.34 5.75 18.73
CA LYS A 46 -6.64 7.04 19.36
C LYS A 46 -7.58 7.92 18.55
N GLU A 47 -8.04 7.44 17.38
CA GLU A 47 -8.92 8.19 16.48
C GLU A 47 -8.38 9.60 16.18
N ALA A 48 -7.05 9.69 16.08
CA ALA A 48 -6.35 10.95 15.82
C ALA A 48 -6.39 11.34 14.34
N VAL A 49 -6.63 10.40 13.44
CA VAL A 49 -6.58 10.64 11.99
C VAL A 49 -7.99 10.85 11.47
N LYS A 50 -8.20 11.97 10.75
CA LYS A 50 -9.46 12.31 10.07
C LYS A 50 -9.25 12.24 8.56
N VAL A 51 -10.29 11.80 7.86
CA VAL A 51 -10.32 11.76 6.40
C VAL A 51 -11.57 12.50 5.93
N GLU A 52 -11.36 13.62 5.24
CA GLU A 52 -12.42 14.54 4.86
C GLU A 52 -12.58 14.53 3.34
N LYS A 53 -13.81 14.28 2.89
CA LYS A 53 -14.16 14.39 1.47
C LYS A 53 -14.05 15.85 1.06
N GLN A 54 -13.40 16.09 -0.08
CA GLN A 54 -13.31 17.43 -0.63
C GLN A 54 -14.57 17.75 -1.44
N PRO A 55 -15.12 18.98 -1.34
CA PRO A 55 -16.27 19.39 -2.13
C PRO A 55 -15.91 19.35 -3.63
N ARG A 56 -16.86 18.92 -4.45
CA ARG A 56 -16.73 18.93 -5.90
C ARG A 56 -17.46 20.15 -6.45
N VAL A 57 -16.76 20.93 -7.28
CA VAL A 57 -17.39 21.98 -8.10
C VAL A 57 -17.88 21.34 -9.39
N GLN A 58 -19.07 21.72 -9.86
CA GLN A 58 -19.66 21.18 -11.08
C GLN A 58 -18.71 21.42 -12.28
N GLY A 59 -18.43 20.37 -13.06
CA GLY A 59 -17.49 20.41 -14.18
C GLY A 59 -16.04 20.07 -13.83
N GLU A 60 -15.65 20.05 -12.55
CA GLU A 60 -14.31 19.60 -12.14
C GLU A 60 -14.26 18.09 -11.90
N LYS A 61 -13.05 17.52 -11.99
CA LYS A 61 -12.77 16.14 -11.55
C LYS A 61 -12.85 16.03 -10.04
N ALA A 62 -13.29 14.87 -9.54
CA ALA A 62 -13.26 14.61 -8.11
C ALA A 62 -11.82 14.63 -7.58
N ARG A 63 -11.65 15.13 -6.35
CA ARG A 63 -10.35 15.19 -5.66
C ARG A 63 -10.29 14.13 -4.57
N ARG A 64 -9.10 13.57 -4.34
CA ARG A 64 -8.85 12.62 -3.25
C ARG A 64 -9.20 13.25 -1.91
N ALA A 65 -9.71 12.46 -0.96
CA ALA A 65 -10.00 12.96 0.37
C ALA A 65 -8.74 13.51 1.07
N LYS A 66 -8.90 14.60 1.83
CA LYS A 66 -7.82 15.20 2.62
C LYS A 66 -7.67 14.41 3.91
N VAL A 67 -6.43 14.03 4.25
CA VAL A 67 -6.11 13.42 5.54
C VAL A 67 -5.52 14.49 6.45
N ASP A 68 -6.01 14.54 7.68
CA ASP A 68 -5.51 15.36 8.79
C ASP A 68 -5.24 14.51 10.03
N ILE A 69 -4.32 14.96 10.88
CA ILE A 69 -3.95 14.25 12.11
C ILE A 69 -3.99 15.23 13.29
N ASP A 70 -4.76 14.89 14.31
CA ASP A 70 -4.88 15.61 15.56
C ASP A 70 -3.68 15.33 16.45
N LEU A 71 -2.84 16.35 16.64
CA LEU A 71 -1.63 16.29 17.47
C LEU A 71 -1.94 16.00 18.93
N ASN A 72 -3.09 16.44 19.45
CA ASN A 72 -3.46 16.25 20.85
C ASN A 72 -3.88 14.80 21.15
N LYS A 73 -4.31 14.07 20.12
CA LYS A 73 -4.70 12.65 20.23
C LYS A 73 -3.59 11.70 19.79
N CYS A 74 -2.73 12.13 18.86
CA CYS A 74 -1.66 11.32 18.31
C CYS A 74 -0.62 10.97 19.39
N ASN A 75 -0.31 9.68 19.52
CA ASN A 75 0.73 9.18 20.42
C ASN A 75 1.98 8.66 19.69
N PHE A 76 2.12 8.97 18.39
CA PHE A 76 3.26 8.60 17.56
C PHE A 76 3.60 7.10 17.58
N CYS A 77 2.60 6.23 17.74
CA CYS A 77 2.82 4.78 17.82
C CYS A 77 3.33 4.13 16.52
N GLY A 78 3.20 4.77 15.37
CA GLY A 78 3.66 4.23 14.07
C GLY A 78 2.71 3.26 13.37
N ILE A 79 1.52 2.97 13.91
CA ILE A 79 0.56 2.03 13.27
C ILE A 79 0.14 2.51 11.86
N CYS A 80 -0.04 3.83 11.70
CA CYS A 80 -0.40 4.41 10.41
C CYS A 80 0.74 4.41 9.38
N ASP A 81 2.00 4.35 9.84
CA ASP A 81 3.19 4.20 8.98
C ASP A 81 3.24 2.77 8.41
N VAL A 82 3.24 1.76 9.30
CA VAL A 82 3.38 0.35 8.89
C VAL A 82 2.22 -0.18 8.05
N LEU A 83 1.03 0.41 8.15
CA LEU A 83 -0.16 0.01 7.39
C LEU A 83 -0.41 0.85 6.14
N CYS A 84 0.35 1.91 5.89
CA CYS A 84 0.12 2.74 4.73
C CYS A 84 0.49 1.98 3.45
N PRO A 85 -0.47 1.67 2.54
CA PRO A 85 -0.17 0.90 1.33
C PRO A 85 0.79 1.63 0.38
N TYR A 86 0.86 2.95 0.50
CA TYR A 86 1.57 3.86 -0.40
C TYR A 86 2.77 4.54 0.27
N GLY A 87 3.16 4.14 1.49
CA GLY A 87 4.30 4.74 2.19
C GLY A 87 4.14 6.24 2.55
N ALA A 88 2.92 6.78 2.49
CA ALA A 88 2.68 8.21 2.62
C ALA A 88 2.85 8.76 4.05
N ILE A 89 2.96 7.91 5.08
CA ILE A 89 3.13 8.34 6.47
C ILE A 89 4.43 7.73 7.00
N LYS A 90 5.28 8.56 7.61
CA LYS A 90 6.50 8.16 8.28
C LYS A 90 6.54 8.66 9.70
N VAL A 91 6.89 7.78 10.63
CA VAL A 91 7.10 8.13 12.04
C VAL A 91 8.54 7.83 12.41
N THR A 92 9.23 8.81 12.99
CA THR A 92 10.61 8.66 13.46
C THR A 92 10.76 9.09 14.91
N VAL A 93 11.75 8.51 15.57
CA VAL A 93 12.17 8.85 16.94
C VAL A 93 13.63 9.22 16.88
N ASN A 94 13.98 10.43 17.33
CA ASN A 94 15.35 10.96 17.26
C ASN A 94 15.95 10.95 15.84
N GLY A 95 15.10 11.10 14.81
CA GLY A 95 15.52 11.07 13.41
C GLY A 95 15.60 9.68 12.78
N GLU A 96 15.45 8.61 13.57
CA GLU A 96 15.55 7.23 13.10
C GLU A 96 14.16 6.58 12.96
N HIS A 97 14.00 5.68 11.98
CA HIS A 97 12.79 4.88 11.79
C HIS A 97 12.75 3.69 12.78
N ALA A 98 12.77 4.01 14.07
CA ALA A 98 12.79 3.04 15.17
C ALA A 98 11.40 2.94 15.82
N LEU A 99 10.52 2.13 15.24
CA LEU A 99 9.15 1.96 15.72
C LEU A 99 9.07 0.85 16.77
N SER A 100 8.84 1.24 18.03
CA SER A 100 8.72 0.27 19.13
C SER A 100 7.62 -0.77 18.93
N ILE A 101 6.58 -0.49 18.15
CA ILE A 101 5.52 -1.47 17.83
C ILE A 101 6.02 -2.61 16.92
N VAL A 102 7.05 -2.35 16.11
CA VAL A 102 7.69 -3.34 15.25
C VAL A 102 8.74 -4.10 16.05
N GLU A 103 9.61 -3.39 16.77
CA GLU A 103 10.65 -3.98 17.62
C GLU A 103 10.09 -4.93 18.68
N LYS A 104 8.94 -4.58 19.28
CA LYS A 104 8.27 -5.39 20.30
C LYS A 104 7.28 -6.40 19.73
N GLU A 105 7.30 -6.63 18.41
CA GLU A 105 6.40 -7.56 17.73
C GLU A 105 4.92 -7.36 18.14
N SER A 106 4.53 -6.09 18.29
CA SER A 106 3.17 -5.71 18.68
C SER A 106 2.29 -5.43 17.44
N PHE A 107 2.91 -5.09 16.31
CA PHE A 107 2.25 -4.86 15.03
C PHE A 107 3.08 -5.47 13.89
N PRO A 108 2.42 -6.03 12.85
CA PRO A 108 3.12 -6.65 11.76
C PRO A 108 3.54 -5.63 10.69
N GLN A 109 4.39 -6.07 9.77
CA GLN A 109 4.70 -5.36 8.53
C GLN A 109 3.92 -5.97 7.37
N LEU A 110 3.48 -5.14 6.42
CA LEU A 110 2.81 -5.62 5.20
C LEU A 110 3.81 -6.37 4.31
N ILE A 111 3.43 -7.57 3.85
CA ILE A 111 4.29 -8.39 2.98
C ILE A 111 4.08 -7.96 1.54
N ARG A 112 5.06 -7.22 1.00
CA ARG A 112 5.09 -6.83 -0.42
C ARG A 112 5.88 -7.85 -1.24
N ASP A 113 5.18 -8.91 -1.62
CA ASP A 113 5.75 -10.03 -2.36
C ASP A 113 5.78 -9.71 -3.87
N ILE A 114 6.94 -9.20 -4.30
CA ILE A 114 7.28 -8.87 -5.69
C ILE A 114 8.57 -9.62 -6.02
N LYS A 115 8.47 -10.55 -6.97
CA LYS A 115 9.59 -11.35 -7.48
C LYS A 115 9.82 -11.00 -8.94
N VAL A 116 11.09 -10.81 -9.30
CA VAL A 116 11.52 -10.48 -10.66
C VAL A 116 12.67 -11.39 -11.04
N ASP A 117 12.53 -12.07 -12.16
CA ASP A 117 13.59 -12.81 -12.83
C ASP A 117 14.07 -12.00 -14.02
N SER A 118 15.05 -11.13 -13.78
CA SER A 118 15.55 -10.22 -14.81
C SER A 118 16.36 -10.94 -15.91
N SER A 119 16.76 -12.21 -15.69
CA SER A 119 17.45 -13.01 -16.70
C SER A 119 16.57 -13.35 -17.91
N LYS A 120 15.25 -13.36 -17.71
CA LYS A 120 14.24 -13.59 -18.76
C LYS A 120 13.74 -12.30 -19.40
N CYS A 121 14.21 -11.14 -18.95
CA CYS A 121 13.73 -9.86 -19.46
C CYS A 121 14.37 -9.56 -20.83
N PRO A 122 13.58 -9.18 -21.86
CA PRO A 122 14.15 -8.71 -23.11
C PRO A 122 14.96 -7.42 -22.89
N VAL A 123 16.15 -7.33 -23.47
CA VAL A 123 17.08 -6.21 -23.26
C VAL A 123 16.49 -4.85 -23.63
N ASP A 124 15.68 -4.82 -24.69
CA ASP A 124 15.02 -3.62 -25.19
C ASP A 124 13.62 -3.37 -24.55
N CYS A 125 13.22 -4.15 -23.53
CA CYS A 125 11.92 -4.02 -22.87
C CYS A 125 11.91 -2.87 -21.83
N SER A 126 10.82 -2.09 -21.81
CA SER A 126 10.52 -1.05 -20.81
C SER A 126 9.11 -1.14 -20.21
N GLU A 127 8.37 -2.20 -20.53
CA GLU A 127 6.92 -2.32 -20.25
C GLU A 127 6.54 -2.12 -18.77
N CYS A 128 7.29 -2.72 -17.84
CA CYS A 128 6.95 -2.62 -16.42
C CYS A 128 7.24 -1.23 -15.81
N GLU A 129 8.23 -0.52 -16.34
CA GLU A 129 8.52 0.87 -15.97
C GLU A 129 7.43 1.80 -16.51
N GLU A 130 7.05 1.65 -17.78
CA GLU A 130 6.03 2.50 -18.44
C GLU A 130 4.62 2.32 -17.88
N VAL A 131 4.23 1.09 -17.54
CA VAL A 131 2.88 0.81 -17.03
C VAL A 131 2.71 1.21 -15.57
N CYS A 132 3.78 1.42 -14.81
CA CYS A 132 3.71 1.69 -13.38
C CYS A 132 3.07 3.05 -13.11
N PRO A 133 1.82 3.12 -12.57
CA PRO A 133 1.10 4.39 -12.45
C PRO A 133 1.70 5.33 -11.39
N LEU A 134 2.61 4.81 -10.56
CA LEU A 134 3.26 5.51 -9.47
C LEU A 134 4.76 5.75 -9.74
N ASN A 135 5.28 5.38 -10.92
CA ASN A 135 6.69 5.54 -11.31
C ASN A 135 7.68 4.91 -10.31
N LEU A 136 7.35 3.72 -9.79
CA LEU A 136 8.12 3.01 -8.75
C LEU A 136 9.08 1.95 -9.30
N ILE A 137 9.19 1.82 -10.61
CA ILE A 137 10.00 0.79 -11.27
C ILE A 137 11.00 1.50 -12.17
N LYS A 138 12.28 1.12 -12.07
CA LYS A 138 13.34 1.65 -12.93
C LYS A 138 14.13 0.51 -13.54
N ILE A 139 14.26 0.51 -14.87
CA ILE A 139 14.99 -0.51 -15.60
C ILE A 139 16.36 0.04 -16.01
N THR A 140 17.41 -0.62 -15.56
CA THR A 140 18.79 -0.33 -15.97
C THR A 140 19.36 -1.50 -16.77
N ARG A 141 20.23 -1.18 -17.73
CA ARG A 141 20.91 -2.18 -18.56
C ARG A 141 22.39 -2.08 -18.24
N LEU A 142 22.99 -3.21 -17.87
CA LEU A 142 24.36 -3.29 -17.40
C LEU A 142 25.17 -4.12 -18.39
N THR A 143 26.40 -3.68 -18.67
CA THR A 143 27.39 -4.54 -19.33
C THR A 143 27.80 -5.69 -18.40
N PRO A 144 28.48 -6.74 -18.89
CA PRO A 144 29.06 -7.78 -18.02
C PRO A 144 29.96 -7.22 -16.91
N ASP A 145 30.63 -6.10 -17.18
CA ASP A 145 31.51 -5.39 -16.24
C ASP A 145 30.75 -4.48 -15.26
N GLY A 146 29.41 -4.50 -15.27
CA GLY A 146 28.56 -3.72 -14.36
C GLY A 146 28.37 -2.26 -14.72
N LYS A 147 28.81 -1.80 -15.91
CA LYS A 147 28.62 -0.40 -16.34
C LYS A 147 27.22 -0.20 -16.91
N THR A 148 26.59 0.91 -16.54
CA THR A 148 25.28 1.30 -17.09
C THR A 148 25.38 1.68 -18.56
N VAL A 149 24.40 1.25 -19.35
CA VAL A 149 24.24 1.61 -20.76
C VAL A 149 23.04 2.54 -20.89
N GLU A 150 23.28 3.78 -21.27
CA GLU A 150 22.22 4.79 -21.45
C GLU A 150 21.63 4.77 -22.86
N ASN A 151 22.45 4.48 -23.89
CA ASN A 151 22.02 4.49 -25.27
C ASN A 151 22.11 3.10 -25.92
N LEU A 152 20.98 2.40 -25.94
CA LEU A 152 20.86 1.09 -26.60
C LEU A 152 21.00 1.19 -28.13
N LYS A 153 20.74 2.34 -28.76
CA LYS A 153 20.74 2.50 -30.22
C LYS A 153 22.15 2.57 -30.81
N SER A 154 23.13 2.99 -30.03
CA SER A 154 24.54 3.03 -30.46
C SER A 154 25.24 1.67 -30.38
N LEU A 155 24.59 0.66 -29.79
CA LEU A 155 25.16 -0.67 -29.62
C LEU A 155 24.83 -1.61 -30.77
N THR A 156 25.83 -2.40 -31.17
CA THR A 156 25.64 -3.49 -32.14
C THR A 156 24.79 -4.62 -31.55
N LYS A 157 24.15 -5.44 -32.42
CA LYS A 157 23.38 -6.62 -32.00
C LYS A 157 24.19 -7.58 -31.11
N LYS A 158 25.51 -7.69 -31.32
CA LYS A 158 26.40 -8.54 -30.54
C LYS A 158 26.60 -8.00 -29.12
N GLN A 159 26.75 -6.68 -28.97
CA GLN A 159 26.87 -6.02 -27.67
C GLN A 159 25.55 -6.06 -26.89
N LYS A 160 24.41 -5.94 -27.56
CA LYS A 160 23.10 -6.06 -26.90
C LYS A 160 22.89 -7.42 -26.23
N LYS A 161 23.37 -8.51 -26.85
CA LYS A 161 23.24 -9.87 -26.30
C LYS A 161 24.00 -10.11 -25.00
N THR A 162 25.01 -9.28 -24.70
CA THR A 162 25.81 -9.42 -23.47
C THR A 162 25.29 -8.56 -22.33
N LEU A 163 24.27 -7.72 -22.58
CA LEU A 163 23.69 -6.87 -21.55
C LEU A 163 22.83 -7.67 -20.58
N LYS A 164 22.92 -7.32 -19.30
CA LYS A 164 22.03 -7.79 -18.25
C LYS A 164 21.01 -6.71 -17.95
N VAL A 165 19.75 -7.10 -17.83
CA VAL A 165 18.69 -6.21 -17.37
C VAL A 165 18.63 -6.27 -15.86
N HIS A 166 18.52 -5.11 -15.23
CA HIS A 166 18.27 -4.96 -13.80
C HIS A 166 16.99 -4.14 -13.62
N VAL A 167 16.11 -4.63 -12.74
CA VAL A 167 14.82 -4.01 -12.47
C VAL A 167 14.81 -3.64 -11.01
N ASP A 168 14.91 -2.34 -10.74
CA ASP A 168 14.78 -1.80 -9.40
C ASP A 168 13.32 -1.41 -9.14
N ILE A 169 12.80 -1.79 -7.97
CA ILE A 169 11.41 -1.54 -7.59
C ILE A 169 11.39 -0.97 -6.20
N ASP A 170 10.83 0.22 -6.06
CA ASP A 170 10.53 0.82 -4.77
C ASP A 170 9.38 0.05 -4.11
N LYS A 171 9.77 -0.98 -3.36
CA LYS A 171 8.84 -1.80 -2.59
C LYS A 171 8.20 -0.98 -1.48
N GLU A 172 8.82 0.08 -0.96
CA GLU A 172 8.26 0.83 0.16
C GLU A 172 6.99 1.62 -0.20
N HIS A 173 6.86 2.01 -1.46
CA HIS A 173 5.70 2.78 -1.93
C HIS A 173 4.77 1.95 -2.82
N CYS A 174 5.17 0.73 -3.22
CA CYS A 174 4.39 -0.10 -4.13
C CYS A 174 3.15 -0.73 -3.46
N PRO A 175 1.93 -0.47 -3.97
CA PRO A 175 0.70 -1.09 -3.46
C PRO A 175 0.44 -2.49 -4.06
N CYS A 176 1.38 -3.05 -4.82
CA CYS A 176 1.29 -4.37 -5.46
C CYS A 176 0.10 -4.53 -6.43
N CYS A 177 -0.15 -3.54 -7.28
CA CYS A 177 -1.32 -3.51 -8.19
C CYS A 177 -1.32 -4.53 -9.35
N ARG A 178 -0.20 -5.24 -9.59
CA ARG A 178 -0.04 -6.28 -10.63
C ARG A 178 -0.08 -5.79 -12.09
N LEU A 179 -0.13 -4.48 -12.36
CA LEU A 179 -0.03 -3.96 -13.74
C LEU A 179 1.27 -4.41 -14.43
N CYS A 180 2.40 -4.27 -13.72
CA CYS A 180 3.70 -4.70 -14.21
C CYS A 180 3.79 -6.21 -14.43
N GLU A 181 3.17 -7.04 -13.57
CA GLU A 181 3.10 -8.49 -13.77
C GLU A 181 2.36 -8.85 -15.06
N VAL A 182 1.21 -8.24 -15.31
CA VAL A 182 0.38 -8.54 -16.48
C VAL A 182 1.01 -8.07 -17.79
N LYS A 183 1.81 -7.00 -17.75
CA LYS A 183 2.52 -6.48 -18.92
C LYS A 183 3.87 -7.15 -19.17
N CYS A 184 4.48 -7.73 -18.13
CA CYS A 184 5.71 -8.49 -18.30
C CYS A 184 5.47 -9.79 -19.08
N PRO A 185 6.48 -10.28 -19.83
CA PRO A 185 6.46 -11.62 -20.37
C PRO A 185 6.27 -12.67 -19.26
N GLU A 186 5.69 -13.81 -19.62
CA GLU A 186 5.41 -14.89 -18.69
C GLU A 186 6.68 -15.32 -17.93
N GLY A 187 6.54 -15.48 -16.60
CA GLY A 187 7.63 -15.93 -15.74
C GLY A 187 8.71 -14.89 -15.42
N VAL A 188 8.62 -13.66 -15.94
CA VAL A 188 9.56 -12.57 -15.61
C VAL A 188 9.21 -11.93 -14.27
N MET A 189 7.94 -11.68 -14.00
CA MET A 189 7.51 -10.96 -12.80
C MET A 189 6.31 -11.64 -12.16
N GLN A 190 6.30 -11.70 -10.83
CA GLN A 190 5.18 -12.18 -10.03
C GLN A 190 4.91 -11.19 -8.91
N VAL A 191 3.66 -10.71 -8.80
CA VAL A 191 3.25 -9.73 -7.79
C VAL A 191 2.05 -10.28 -7.02
N ARG A 192 2.21 -10.41 -5.70
CA ARG A 192 1.11 -10.76 -4.80
C ARG A 192 0.64 -9.53 -4.04
N LYS A 193 -0.66 -9.23 -4.16
CA LYS A 193 -1.30 -8.14 -3.41
C LYS A 193 -1.27 -8.43 -1.91
N PHE A 194 -0.87 -7.45 -1.10
CA PHE A 194 -0.96 -7.57 0.35
C PHE A 194 -2.37 -7.29 0.89
N LEU A 195 -3.21 -6.57 0.15
CA LEU A 195 -4.64 -6.48 0.44
C LEU A 195 -5.42 -7.29 -0.60
N GLN A 196 -6.29 -8.17 -0.13
CA GLN A 196 -7.29 -8.84 -0.96
C GLN A 196 -8.67 -8.49 -0.44
N GLY A 197 -9.66 -8.59 -1.30
CA GLY A 197 -11.01 -8.19 -0.97
C GLY A 197 -12.00 -8.50 -2.07
N ARG A 198 -13.19 -7.95 -1.87
CA ARG A 198 -14.25 -7.83 -2.86
C ARG A 198 -14.64 -6.37 -2.93
N ILE A 199 -14.86 -5.89 -4.15
CA ILE A 199 -15.38 -4.56 -4.43
C ILE A 199 -16.55 -4.69 -5.39
N VAL A 200 -17.65 -4.01 -5.10
CA VAL A 200 -18.87 -4.04 -5.92
C VAL A 200 -19.33 -2.60 -6.12
N ILE A 201 -19.60 -2.24 -7.37
CA ILE A 201 -20.31 -1.00 -7.71
C ILE A 201 -21.73 -1.42 -8.10
N HIS A 202 -22.70 -0.97 -7.33
CA HIS A 202 -24.12 -1.22 -7.52
C HIS A 202 -24.63 -0.31 -8.64
N GLU A 203 -24.82 -0.86 -9.84
CA GLU A 203 -25.21 -0.09 -11.02
C GLU A 203 -26.54 0.64 -10.79
N GLU A 204 -27.47 0.05 -10.05
CA GLU A 204 -28.77 0.62 -9.70
C GLU A 204 -28.70 1.89 -8.83
N LYS A 205 -27.63 2.06 -8.05
CA LYS A 205 -27.39 3.25 -7.20
C LYS A 205 -26.37 4.21 -7.81
N CYS A 206 -25.51 3.74 -8.71
CA CYS A 206 -24.47 4.54 -9.34
C CYS A 206 -25.09 5.55 -10.33
N PRO A 207 -24.91 6.87 -10.15
CA PRO A 207 -25.47 7.85 -11.06
C PRO A 207 -24.87 7.74 -12.46
N GLU A 208 -25.71 7.90 -13.49
CA GLU A 208 -25.29 7.90 -14.88
C GLU A 208 -24.23 9.00 -15.13
N GLY A 209 -23.15 8.65 -15.82
CA GLY A 209 -22.06 9.58 -16.14
C GLY A 209 -21.15 9.97 -14.97
N CYS A 210 -21.37 9.43 -13.76
CA CYS A 210 -20.52 9.72 -12.61
C CYS A 210 -19.15 9.04 -12.72
N THR A 211 -18.07 9.82 -12.59
CA THR A 211 -16.67 9.34 -12.65
C THR A 211 -15.87 9.60 -11.37
N ASP A 212 -16.50 9.99 -10.25
CA ASP A 212 -15.79 10.41 -9.03
C ASP A 212 -14.76 9.39 -8.54
N CYS A 213 -15.16 8.11 -8.49
CA CYS A 213 -14.27 7.03 -8.07
C CYS A 213 -13.12 6.79 -9.06
N LEU A 214 -13.39 6.97 -10.36
CA LEU A 214 -12.41 6.81 -11.44
C LEU A 214 -11.37 7.94 -11.39
N ASP A 215 -11.80 9.18 -11.18
CA ASP A 215 -10.95 10.37 -11.14
C ASP A 215 -9.86 10.30 -10.04
N VAL A 216 -10.17 9.66 -8.91
CA VAL A 216 -9.27 9.61 -7.75
C VAL A 216 -8.46 8.33 -7.65
N CYS A 217 -8.78 7.30 -8.45
CA CYS A 217 -8.12 6.01 -8.38
C CYS A 217 -6.62 6.17 -8.70
N PRO A 218 -5.71 5.75 -7.80
CA PRO A 218 -4.27 5.83 -8.07
C PRO A 218 -3.77 4.75 -9.03
N ILE A 219 -4.56 3.72 -9.30
CA ILE A 219 -4.18 2.59 -10.17
C ILE A 219 -4.91 2.69 -11.50
N LYS A 220 -4.20 3.10 -12.54
CA LYS A 220 -4.74 3.14 -13.91
C LYS A 220 -5.24 1.76 -14.31
N GLY A 221 -6.47 1.68 -14.83
CA GLY A 221 -7.10 0.43 -15.26
C GLY A 221 -7.77 -0.40 -14.16
N ALA A 222 -7.64 -0.05 -12.87
CA ALA A 222 -8.41 -0.72 -11.81
C ALA A 222 -9.91 -0.35 -11.84
N LEU A 223 -10.23 0.83 -12.35
CA LEU A 223 -11.59 1.28 -12.66
C LEU A 223 -11.60 1.73 -14.13
N TYR A 224 -12.73 1.54 -14.80
CA TYR A 224 -12.94 2.01 -16.18
C TYR A 224 -14.41 2.40 -16.38
N PHE A 225 -14.66 3.33 -17.28
CA PHE A 225 -16.02 3.74 -17.64
C PHE A 225 -16.55 2.83 -18.76
N SER A 226 -17.77 2.32 -18.61
CA SER A 226 -18.47 1.55 -19.63
C SER A 226 -19.39 2.49 -20.40
N GLU A 227 -19.15 2.65 -21.70
CA GLU A 227 -20.00 3.47 -22.57
C GLU A 227 -21.41 2.90 -22.75
N GLU A 228 -21.56 1.56 -22.70
CA GLU A 228 -22.85 0.87 -22.83
C GLU A 228 -23.83 1.26 -21.73
N ASN A 229 -23.38 1.19 -20.48
CA ASN A 229 -24.22 1.47 -19.31
C ASN A 229 -23.98 2.88 -18.73
N LYS A 230 -23.07 3.65 -19.33
CA LYS A 230 -22.58 4.97 -18.86
C LYS A 230 -22.23 5.00 -17.37
N LYS A 231 -21.59 3.93 -16.88
CA LYS A 231 -21.27 3.70 -15.47
C LYS A 231 -19.86 3.14 -15.30
N VAL A 232 -19.27 3.35 -14.13
CA VAL A 232 -17.94 2.83 -13.80
C VAL A 232 -18.00 1.37 -13.41
N ARG A 233 -17.10 0.57 -13.97
CA ARG A 233 -16.87 -0.84 -13.60
C ARG A 233 -15.49 -1.03 -12.99
N VAL A 234 -15.32 -2.14 -12.29
CA VAL A 234 -14.08 -2.48 -11.59
C VAL A 234 -13.34 -3.61 -12.31
N ASN A 235 -12.02 -3.46 -12.42
CA ASN A 235 -11.13 -4.55 -12.76
C ASN A 235 -10.40 -5.03 -11.49
N GLU A 236 -10.91 -6.12 -10.90
CA GLU A 236 -10.35 -6.70 -9.67
C GLU A 236 -8.92 -7.24 -9.85
N LEU A 237 -8.46 -7.46 -11.09
CA LEU A 237 -7.08 -7.85 -11.37
C LEU A 237 -6.10 -6.77 -10.92
N PHE A 238 -6.46 -5.49 -11.07
CA PHE A 238 -5.60 -4.35 -10.72
C PHE A 238 -6.00 -3.62 -9.43
N CYS A 239 -7.25 -3.78 -8.97
CA CYS A 239 -7.71 -3.18 -7.72
C CYS A 239 -6.86 -3.64 -6.51
N VAL A 240 -6.34 -2.69 -5.75
CA VAL A 240 -5.55 -2.96 -4.53
C VAL A 240 -6.38 -2.86 -3.24
N TYR A 241 -7.70 -2.72 -3.37
CA TYR A 241 -8.64 -2.64 -2.25
C TYR A 241 -8.29 -1.55 -1.23
N CYS A 242 -7.66 -0.44 -1.67
CA CYS A 242 -7.27 0.63 -0.77
C CYS A 242 -8.47 1.40 -0.23
N GLY A 243 -9.52 1.61 -1.03
CA GLY A 243 -10.77 2.26 -0.60
C GLY A 243 -10.91 3.73 -0.89
N THR A 244 -9.95 4.35 -1.59
CA THR A 244 -10.07 5.76 -2.03
C THR A 244 -11.38 6.03 -2.78
N CYS A 245 -11.79 5.12 -3.67
CA CYS A 245 -13.05 5.21 -4.42
C CYS A 245 -14.30 5.23 -3.52
N LYS A 246 -14.30 4.45 -2.43
CA LYS A 246 -15.41 4.40 -1.48
C LYS A 246 -15.60 5.73 -0.77
N ILE A 247 -14.51 6.38 -0.37
CA ILE A 247 -14.54 7.65 0.36
C ILE A 247 -15.12 8.79 -0.47
N VAL A 248 -14.82 8.82 -1.76
CA VAL A 248 -15.28 9.90 -2.64
C VAL A 248 -16.64 9.64 -3.27
N CYS A 249 -17.18 8.42 -3.17
CA CYS A 249 -18.47 8.09 -3.75
C CYS A 249 -19.54 9.06 -3.23
N PRO A 250 -20.34 9.70 -4.11
CA PRO A 250 -21.37 10.65 -3.70
C PRO A 250 -22.64 9.98 -3.18
N VAL A 251 -22.85 8.70 -3.51
CA VAL A 251 -24.05 7.94 -3.13
C VAL A 251 -23.66 6.87 -2.13
N GLU A 252 -24.33 6.87 -0.97
CA GLU A 252 -24.15 5.82 0.03
C GLU A 252 -24.54 4.45 -0.55
N GLU A 253 -23.79 3.42 -0.18
CA GLU A 253 -24.00 2.04 -0.63
C GLU A 253 -23.89 1.78 -2.14
N ALA A 254 -23.65 2.79 -2.99
CA ALA A 254 -23.39 2.57 -4.40
C ALA A 254 -22.06 1.84 -4.65
N LEU A 255 -21.12 1.91 -3.69
CA LEU A 255 -19.85 1.23 -3.75
C LEU A 255 -19.58 0.48 -2.44
N GLU A 256 -19.53 -0.85 -2.52
CA GLU A 256 -19.16 -1.73 -1.43
C GLU A 256 -17.69 -2.13 -1.55
N LEU A 257 -16.95 -2.07 -0.46
CA LEU A 257 -15.58 -2.57 -0.36
C LEU A 257 -15.43 -3.38 0.92
N LYS A 258 -15.03 -4.64 0.78
CA LYS A 258 -14.71 -5.55 1.89
C LYS A 258 -13.32 -6.11 1.68
N ARG A 259 -12.39 -5.85 2.61
CA ARG A 259 -11.06 -6.50 2.59
C ARG A 259 -11.17 -7.87 3.24
N THR A 260 -10.83 -8.89 2.47
CA THR A 260 -10.89 -10.31 2.83
C THR A 260 -9.52 -10.93 2.97
N ARG A 261 -8.42 -10.17 2.93
CA ARG A 261 -7.13 -10.63 3.46
C ARG A 261 -6.18 -9.46 3.61
N VAL A 262 -5.35 -9.52 4.64
CA VAL A 262 -4.17 -8.65 4.80
C VAL A 262 -2.96 -9.57 4.94
N PHE A 263 -2.04 -9.54 3.98
CA PHE A 263 -0.78 -10.28 4.07
C PHE A 263 0.23 -9.46 4.86
N HIS A 264 0.66 -10.03 5.97
CA HIS A 264 1.53 -9.37 6.91
C HIS A 264 2.44 -10.38 7.61
N THR A 265 3.53 -9.91 8.21
CA THR A 265 4.42 -10.77 8.99
C THR A 265 3.67 -11.41 10.17
N PRO A 266 4.04 -12.65 10.60
CA PRO A 266 3.39 -13.29 11.72
C PRO A 266 3.43 -12.43 12.99
N ILE A 267 2.32 -12.34 13.73
CA ILE A 267 2.23 -11.47 14.90
C ILE A 267 1.27 -12.03 15.98
N ARG A 268 1.65 -11.90 17.25
CA ARG A 268 0.86 -12.38 18.40
C ARG A 268 0.36 -11.21 19.27
N SER A 269 -0.41 -10.31 18.66
CA SER A 269 -0.91 -9.11 19.34
C SER A 269 -2.44 -9.02 19.30
N GLY A 270 -3.06 -8.84 20.47
CA GLY A 270 -4.50 -8.54 20.56
C GLY A 270 -4.83 -7.14 20.02
N ALA A 271 -3.91 -6.18 20.11
CA ALA A 271 -4.07 -4.86 19.51
C ALA A 271 -4.14 -4.94 17.99
N TRP A 272 -3.34 -5.82 17.37
CA TRP A 272 -3.43 -6.10 15.95
C TRP A 272 -4.79 -6.69 15.55
N ASN A 273 -5.33 -7.64 16.32
CA ASN A 273 -6.65 -8.22 16.04
C ASN A 273 -7.76 -7.14 16.00
N LYS A 274 -7.74 -6.20 16.95
CA LYS A 274 -8.69 -5.06 16.97
C LYS A 274 -8.54 -4.14 15.75
N VAL A 275 -7.32 -3.97 15.24
CA VAL A 275 -7.08 -3.20 14.02
C VAL A 275 -7.59 -3.98 12.80
N LEU A 276 -7.33 -5.28 12.72
CA LEU A 276 -7.87 -6.17 11.68
C LEU A 276 -9.39 -6.12 11.60
N GLU A 277 -10.09 -6.11 12.73
CA GLU A 277 -11.56 -5.96 12.77
C GLU A 277 -12.06 -4.67 12.09
N ARG A 278 -11.26 -3.60 12.12
CA ARG A 278 -11.62 -2.29 11.55
C ARG A 278 -11.21 -2.15 10.08
N ILE A 279 -10.09 -2.76 9.69
CA ILE A 279 -9.55 -2.62 8.32
C ILE A 279 -9.95 -3.76 7.39
N ALA A 280 -10.35 -4.91 7.93
CA ALA A 280 -10.73 -6.13 7.21
C ALA A 280 -12.05 -6.73 7.72
N SER A 281 -12.51 -7.82 7.09
CA SER A 281 -13.78 -8.46 7.45
C SER A 281 -13.69 -9.35 8.71
N PRO A 282 -14.78 -9.51 9.49
CA PRO A 282 -14.82 -10.40 10.66
C PRO A 282 -14.48 -11.86 10.34
N ILE A 283 -14.81 -12.33 9.14
CA ILE A 283 -14.50 -13.69 8.67
C ILE A 283 -12.98 -13.91 8.62
N GLU A 284 -12.22 -12.90 8.21
CA GLU A 284 -10.76 -12.99 8.17
C GLU A 284 -10.13 -12.97 9.56
N MET A 285 -10.69 -12.18 10.47
CA MET A 285 -10.28 -12.23 11.87
C MET A 285 -10.46 -13.65 12.43
N SER A 286 -11.57 -14.33 12.10
CA SER A 286 -11.75 -15.74 12.47
C SER A 286 -10.70 -16.67 11.84
N LYS A 287 -10.37 -16.51 10.55
CA LYS A 287 -9.32 -17.31 9.90
C LYS A 287 -7.94 -17.08 10.52
N GLU A 288 -7.61 -15.82 10.81
CA GLU A 288 -6.35 -15.45 11.46
C GLU A 288 -6.25 -16.04 12.87
N LEU A 289 -7.34 -15.99 13.65
CA LEU A 289 -7.41 -16.63 14.97
C LEU A 289 -7.22 -18.16 14.88
N LYS A 290 -7.83 -18.82 13.88
CA LYS A 290 -7.66 -20.26 13.62
C LYS A 290 -6.24 -20.61 13.16
N ALA A 291 -5.61 -19.77 12.34
CA ALA A 291 -4.23 -19.95 11.92
C ALA A 291 -3.29 -19.86 13.14
N LYS A 292 -3.51 -18.86 14.01
CA LYS A 292 -2.77 -18.71 15.28
C LYS A 292 -2.95 -19.90 16.21
N SER A 293 -4.16 -20.43 16.36
CA SER A 293 -4.40 -21.62 17.19
C SER A 293 -3.68 -22.84 16.63
N SER A 294 -3.71 -23.03 15.31
CA SER A 294 -3.05 -24.16 14.64
C SER A 294 -1.53 -24.09 14.78
N GLN A 295 -0.93 -22.90 14.63
CA GLN A 295 0.52 -22.72 14.81
C GLN A 295 0.97 -23.01 16.25
N LYS A 296 0.19 -22.60 17.26
CA LYS A 296 0.49 -22.94 18.67
C LYS A 296 0.43 -24.45 18.91
N VAL A 297 -0.51 -25.16 18.27
CA VAL A 297 -0.58 -26.62 18.34
C VAL A 297 0.68 -27.25 17.73
N LEU A 298 1.09 -26.81 16.54
CA LEU A 298 2.32 -27.28 15.89
C LEU A 298 3.56 -27.04 16.76
N GLU A 299 3.75 -25.83 17.28
CA GLU A 299 4.87 -25.52 18.19
C GLU A 299 4.84 -26.37 19.46
N SER A 300 3.65 -26.63 20.01
CA SER A 300 3.50 -27.50 21.17
C SER A 300 3.81 -28.97 20.84
N VAL A 301 3.50 -29.42 19.64
CA VAL A 301 3.83 -30.76 19.14
C VAL A 301 5.34 -30.86 18.96
N GLU A 302 5.96 -29.94 18.23
CA GLU A 302 7.42 -29.89 18.01
C GLU A 302 8.20 -29.92 19.33
N LYS A 303 7.82 -29.11 20.33
CA LYS A 303 8.45 -29.12 21.67
C LYS A 303 8.30 -30.45 22.42
N ARG A 304 7.27 -31.24 22.13
CA ARG A 304 7.10 -32.59 22.72
C ARG A 304 7.92 -33.64 21.98
N PHE A 305 8.17 -33.45 20.69
CA PHE A 305 8.98 -34.34 19.87
C PHE A 305 10.48 -34.01 19.87
N SER A 306 10.88 -32.81 20.34
CA SER A 306 12.28 -32.39 20.41
C SER A 306 13.16 -33.20 21.38
N TRP A 307 12.59 -34.08 22.23
CA TRP A 307 13.38 -35.03 23.02
C TRP A 307 13.87 -36.23 22.20
N LYS A 308 13.21 -36.59 21.09
CA LYS A 308 13.53 -37.80 20.31
C LYS A 308 14.71 -37.64 19.35
N SER A 309 15.30 -36.45 19.26
CA SER A 309 16.41 -36.13 18.35
C SER A 309 17.73 -35.85 19.08
N ALA A 310 17.85 -36.26 20.35
CA ALA A 310 19.09 -36.21 21.15
C ALA A 310 19.56 -37.62 21.49
#